data_AF-A0A973ZZ40-F1
#
_entry.id   AF-A0A973ZZ40-F1
#
_cell.length_a   1.000
_cell.length_b   1.000
_cell.length_c   1.000
_cell.angle_alpha   90.00
_cell.angle_beta   90.00
_cell.angle_gamma   90.00
#
_symmetry.space_group_name_H-M   'P 1'
#
loop_
_entity.id
_entity.type
_entity.pdbx_description
1 polymer ?
#
loop_
_entity_poly.entity_id
_entity_poly.type
_entity_poly.pdbx_seq_one_letter_code
_entity_poly.pdbx_strand_id
1 'polypeptide(L)' 'MSSLIVLIAIPVVAVALLSGRFTANSAVERGRSRRAWFVWGALLFPLFPIPWMVPALLPNK' A
#
# COMPACT_ATOMS: atom_id res chain seq x y z
N MET A 1 -23.40 -7.48 -15.39
CA MET A 1 -22.01 -6.96 -15.46
C MET A 1 -21.58 -6.23 -14.18
N SER A 2 -22.45 -5.43 -13.54
CA SER A 2 -22.09 -4.63 -12.36
C SER A 2 -21.70 -5.43 -11.10
N SER A 3 -22.29 -6.60 -10.85
CA SER A 3 -22.06 -7.38 -9.62
C SER A 3 -20.63 -7.98 -9.53
N LEU A 4 -20.08 -8.40 -10.67
CA LEU A 4 -18.71 -8.93 -10.77
C LEU A 4 -17.66 -7.85 -10.46
N ILE A 5 -17.91 -6.61 -10.89
CA ILE A 5 -17.01 -5.49 -10.64
C ILE A 5 -16.94 -5.21 -9.14
N VAL A 6 -18.07 -5.22 -8.43
CA VAL A 6 -18.12 -5.00 -6.98
C VAL A 6 -17.40 -6.14 -6.24
N LEU A 7 -17.63 -7.40 -6.65
CA LEU A 7 -16.98 -8.58 -6.09
C LEU A 7 -15.45 -8.55 -6.23
N ILE A 8 -14.93 -7.95 -7.32
CA ILE A 8 -13.48 -7.81 -7.55
C ILE A 8 -12.94 -6.54 -6.88
N ALA A 9 -13.71 -5.45 -6.85
CA ALA A 9 -13.28 -4.18 -6.27
C ALA A 9 -13.08 -4.27 -4.76
N ILE A 10 -13.94 -5.00 -4.04
CA ILE A 10 -13.84 -5.16 -2.58
C ILE A 10 -12.48 -5.74 -2.16
N PRO A 11 -12.03 -6.92 -2.67
CA PRO A 11 -10.74 -7.47 -2.31
C PRO A 11 -9.60 -6.57 -2.78
N VAL A 12 -9.69 -5.97 -3.97
CA VAL A 12 -8.65 -5.05 -4.47
C VAL A 12 -8.45 -3.85 -3.54
N VAL A 13 -9.55 -3.23 -3.08
CA VAL A 13 -9.50 -2.12 -2.12
C VAL A 13 -8.96 -2.59 -0.77
N ALA A 14 -9.38 -3.77 -0.30
CA ALA A 14 -8.88 -4.34 0.95
C ALA A 14 -7.35 -4.56 0.92
N VAL A 15 -6.82 -5.13 -0.17
CA VAL A 15 -5.37 -5.34 -0.30
C VAL A 15 -4.61 -4.01 -0.50
N ALA A 16 -5.19 -3.03 -1.19
CA ALA A 16 -4.61 -1.69 -1.30
C ALA A 16 -4.49 -1.00 0.07
N LEU A 17 -5.53 -1.09 0.92
CA LEU A 17 -5.52 -0.55 2.28
C LEU A 17 -4.50 -1.27 3.18
N LEU A 18 -4.41 -2.59 3.09
CA LEU A 18 -3.41 -3.39 3.79
C LEU A 18 -1.99 -3.00 3.39
N SER A 19 -1.74 -2.84 2.08
CA SER A 19 -0.44 -2.40 1.56
C SER A 19 -0.09 -1.00 2.05
N GLY A 20 -1.01 -0.05 1.96
CA GLY A 20 -0.85 1.29 2.52
C GLY A 20 -0.51 1.27 4.00
N ARG A 21 -1.20 0.46 4.82
CA ARG A 21 -0.89 0.33 6.26
C ARG A 21 0.51 -0.21 6.50
N PHE A 22 0.92 -1.26 5.78
CA PHE A 22 2.27 -1.83 5.89
C PHE A 22 3.34 -0.81 5.54
N THR A 23 3.23 -0.16 4.37
CA THR A 23 4.18 0.85 3.92
C THR A 23 4.25 2.03 4.89
N ALA A 24 3.11 2.48 5.40
CA ALA A 24 3.05 3.54 6.40
C ALA A 24 3.75 3.15 7.71
N ASN A 25 3.60 1.90 8.16
CA ASN A 25 4.22 1.44 9.40
C ASN A 25 5.74 1.33 9.26
N SER A 26 6.22 0.73 8.17
CA SER A 26 7.67 0.68 7.87
C SER A 26 8.28 2.08 7.70
N ALA A 27 7.52 3.03 7.15
CA ALA A 27 7.97 4.41 7.04
C ALA A 27 8.05 5.11 8.41
N VAL A 28 7.10 4.84 9.32
CA VAL A 28 7.14 5.36 10.69
C VAL A 28 8.35 4.82 11.45
N GLU A 29 8.65 3.53 11.31
CA GLU A 29 9.86 2.91 11.88
C GLU A 29 11.15 3.58 11.37
N ARG A 30 11.13 4.11 10.14
CA ARG A 30 12.23 4.89 9.55
C ARG A 30 12.16 6.40 9.81
N GLY A 31 11.27 6.86 10.71
CA GLY A 31 11.13 8.27 11.08
C GLY A 31 10.48 9.17 10.01
N ARG A 32 9.74 8.60 9.05
CA ARG A 32 9.02 9.32 7.99
C ARG A 32 7.53 9.51 8.33
N SER A 33 6.86 10.37 7.58
CA SER A 33 5.43 10.67 7.77
C SER A 33 4.52 9.49 7.38
N ARG A 34 3.78 8.96 8.36
CA ARG A 34 2.82 7.86 8.20
C ARG A 34 1.80 8.10 7.08
N ARG A 35 1.23 9.31 7.00
CA ARG A 35 0.15 9.64 6.05
C ARG A 35 0.64 9.65 4.61
N ALA A 36 1.80 10.26 4.35
CA ALA A 36 2.36 10.31 3.00
C ALA A 36 2.64 8.88 2.49
N TRP A 37 3.22 8.05 3.35
CA TRP A 37 3.59 6.67 2.99
C TRP A 37 2.42 5.69 2.93
N PHE A 38 1.32 5.98 3.64
CA PHE A 38 0.06 5.27 3.46
C PHE A 38 -0.51 5.45 2.05
N VAL A 39 -0.58 6.71 1.60
CA VAL A 39 -1.08 7.04 0.25
C VAL A 39 -0.18 6.42 -0.80
N TRP A 40 1.14 6.53 -0.66
CA TRP A 40 2.10 5.91 -1.57
C TRP A 40 1.97 4.39 -1.62
N GLY A 41 1.85 3.70 -0.48
CA GLY A 41 1.69 2.25 -0.43
C GLY A 41 0.36 1.77 -1.03
N ALA A 42 -0.72 2.51 -0.82
CA ALA A 42 -2.03 2.19 -1.40
C ALA A 42 -2.07 2.44 -2.92
N LEU A 43 -1.42 3.51 -3.39
CA LEU A 43 -1.37 3.88 -4.81
C LEU A 43 -0.44 2.96 -5.61
N LEU A 44 0.64 2.49 -4.99
CA LEU A 44 1.63 1.61 -5.62
C LEU A 44 1.26 0.13 -5.56
N PHE A 45 0.26 -0.27 -4.76
CA PHE A 45 -0.19 -1.67 -4.69
C PHE A 45 -0.49 -2.34 -6.06
N PRO A 46 -1.15 -1.66 -7.03
CA PRO A 46 -1.37 -2.25 -8.36
C PRO A 46 -0.07 -2.47 -9.15
N LEU A 47 0.96 -1.68 -8.86
CA LEU A 47 2.26 -1.71 -9.54
C LEU A 47 3.27 -2.63 -8.83
N PHE A 48 3.14 -2.75 -7.51
CA PHE A 48 3.97 -3.55 -6.62
C PHE A 48 3.05 -4.40 -5.74
N PRO A 49 2.72 -5.63 -6.15
CA PRO A 49 1.85 -6.53 -5.38
C PRO A 49 2.48 -6.98 -4.06
N ILE A 50 3.73 -6.59 -3.78
CA ILE A 50 4.50 -6.94 -2.60
C ILE A 50 4.60 -5.70 -1.70
N PRO A 51 3.84 -5.64 -0.59
CA PRO A 51 3.80 -4.49 0.33
C PRO A 51 5.15 -4.10 0.90
N TRP A 52 6.06 -5.07 1.00
CA TRP A 52 7.41 -4.93 1.54
C TRP A 52 8.43 -4.35 0.56
N MET A 53 8.12 -4.33 -0.74
CA MET A 53 9.07 -3.86 -1.76
C MET A 53 9.14 -2.33 -1.80
N VAL A 54 8.04 -1.64 -1.53
CA VAL A 54 7.99 -0.16 -1.48
C VAL A 54 8.86 0.39 -0.33
N PRO A 55 8.81 -0.17 0.90
CA PRO A 55 9.79 0.15 1.96
C PRO A 55 11.22 -0.31 1.68
N ALA A 56 11.43 -1.39 0.92
CA ALA A 56 12.78 -1.86 0.59
C ALA A 56 13.48 -0.97 -0.45
N LEU A 57 12.73 -0.43 -1.42
CA LEU A 57 13.21 0.53 -2.43
C LEU A 57 13.46 1.94 -1.87
N LEU A 58 12.90 2.20 -0.70
CA LEU A 58 13.11 3.44 0.04
C LEU A 58 14.58 3.48 0.50
N PRO A 59 15.39 4.46 0.06
CA PRO A 59 16.76 4.59 0.50
C PRO A 59 16.79 4.69 2.03
N ASN A 60 17.61 3.84 2.64
CA ASN A 60 17.94 3.94 4.05
C ASN A 60 18.76 5.22 4.24
N LYS A 61 18.56 5.91 5.37
CA LYS A 61 19.48 6.99 5.75
C LYS A 61 20.88 6.42 5.93
#